data_AF-A0A3G9J893-F1
#
_entry.id   AF-A0A3G9J893-F1
#
_cell.length_a   1.000
_cell.length_b   1.000
_cell.length_c   1.000
_cell.angle_alpha   90.00
_cell.angle_beta   90.00
_cell.angle_gamma   90.00
#
_symmetry.space_group_name_H-M   'P 1'
#
loop_
_entity.id
_entity.type
_entity.pdbx_description
1 polymer ?
#
loop_
_entity_poly.entity_id
_entity_poly.type
_entity_poly.pdbx_seq_one_letter_code
_entity_poly.pdbx_strand_id
1 'polypeptide(L)'
;MVNADTLSPDGIQARLEELQKELIKKANNKQDYDAIADEIFRLRDQKEQSELDSHRREEVMNRIKELQDFIAGQETDITKFDEALVKKLIEKISVFADHFTVEFKSGITIDIEA
;
A
#
# COMPACT_ATOMS: atom_id res chain seq x y z
N MET A 1 -26.84 -10.22 9.99
CA MET A 1 -26.11 -9.37 9.02
C MET A 1 -25.47 -8.26 9.83
N VAL A 2 -24.14 -8.27 9.98
CA VAL A 2 -23.43 -7.13 10.57
C VAL A 2 -23.33 -6.06 9.48
N ASN A 3 -23.98 -4.92 9.70
CA ASN A 3 -24.03 -3.84 8.72
C ASN A 3 -22.62 -3.26 8.54
N ALA A 4 -22.25 -2.89 7.31
CA ALA A 4 -20.95 -2.28 7.03
C ALA A 4 -20.68 -1.02 7.88
N ASP A 5 -21.73 -0.30 8.29
CA ASP A 5 -21.67 0.86 9.17
C ASP A 5 -21.16 0.55 10.59
N THR A 6 -21.29 -0.68 11.08
CA THR A 6 -20.82 -1.08 12.43
C THR A 6 -19.30 -1.33 12.52
N LEU A 7 -18.59 -1.35 11.39
CA LEU A 7 -17.15 -1.65 11.30
C LEU A 7 -16.28 -0.43 10.96
N SER A 8 -16.88 0.72 10.64
CA SER A 8 -16.17 2.00 10.53
C SER A 8 -15.60 2.43 11.89
N PRO A 9 -14.48 3.18 11.98
CA PRO A 9 -13.99 3.74 13.24
C PRO A 9 -15.08 4.47 14.04
N ASP A 10 -15.94 5.23 13.34
CA ASP A 10 -17.06 5.95 13.96
C ASP A 10 -18.17 5.01 14.43
N GLY A 11 -18.42 3.93 13.68
CA GLY A 11 -19.38 2.88 14.05
C GLY A 11 -18.93 2.08 15.27
N ILE A 12 -17.64 1.74 15.34
CA ILE A 12 -17.00 1.07 16.48
C ILE A 12 -17.06 1.99 17.71
N GLN A 13 -16.78 3.28 17.53
CA GLN A 13 -16.85 4.27 18.60
C GLN A 13 -18.27 4.42 19.16
N ALA A 14 -19.29 4.56 18.29
CA ALA A 14 -20.69 4.63 18.71
C ALA A 14 -21.13 3.36 19.47
N ARG A 15 -20.71 2.18 19.00
CA ARG A 15 -21.01 0.90 19.66
C ARG A 15 -20.32 0.77 21.02
N LEU A 16 -19.06 1.22 21.14
CA LEU A 16 -18.35 1.25 22.42
C LEU A 16 -19.07 2.13 23.46
N GLU A 17 -19.59 3.28 23.05
CA GLU A 17 -20.35 4.18 23.92
C GLU A 17 -21.67 3.56 24.40
N GLU A 18 -22.37 2.86 23.53
CA GLU A 18 -23.59 2.12 23.87
C GLU A 18 -23.30 1.03 24.91
N LEU A 19 -22.32 0.16 24.63
CA LEU A 19 -21.95 -0.95 25.51
C LEU A 19 -21.45 -0.45 26.87
N GLN A 20 -20.71 0.66 26.93
CA GLN A 20 -20.30 1.26 28.20
C GLN A 20 -21.49 1.74 29.04
N LYS A 21 -22.52 2.33 28.41
CA LYS A 21 -23.75 2.73 29.12
C LYS A 21 -24.53 1.51 29.63
N GLU A 22 -24.62 0.45 28.82
CA GLU A 22 -25.25 -0.80 29.24
C GLU A 22 -24.51 -1.49 30.38
N LEU A 23 -23.18 -1.51 30.34
CA LEU A 23 -22.32 -2.05 31.39
C LEU A 23 -22.61 -1.37 32.75
N ILE A 24 -22.68 -0.03 32.77
CA ILE A 24 -22.99 0.74 33.99
C ILE A 24 -24.39 0.37 34.51
N LYS A 25 -25.39 0.26 33.63
CA LYS A 25 -26.76 -0.14 34.02
C LYS A 25 -26.79 -1.53 34.64
N LYS A 26 -26.16 -2.51 33.99
CA LYS A 26 -26.12 -3.89 34.48
C LYS A 26 -25.38 -4.02 35.81
N ALA A 27 -24.24 -3.35 35.94
CA ALA A 27 -23.47 -3.32 37.19
C ALA A 27 -24.29 -2.74 38.35
N ASN A 28 -24.98 -1.61 38.12
CA ASN A 28 -25.86 -1.00 39.12
C ASN A 28 -27.04 -1.92 39.50
N ASN A 29 -27.56 -2.69 38.54
CA ASN A 29 -28.64 -3.63 38.78
C ASN A 29 -28.17 -5.00 39.30
N LYS A 30 -26.86 -5.18 39.57
CA LYS A 30 -26.24 -6.47 39.95
C LYS A 30 -26.54 -7.61 38.98
N GLN A 31 -26.66 -7.29 37.70
CA GLN A 31 -26.87 -8.24 36.62
C GLN A 31 -25.54 -8.68 36.03
N ASP A 32 -25.50 -9.87 35.45
CA ASP A 32 -24.33 -10.37 34.73
C ASP A 32 -24.02 -9.50 33.49
N TYR A 33 -22.76 -9.07 33.40
CA TYR A 33 -22.24 -8.16 32.40
C TYR A 33 -21.00 -8.69 31.67
N ASP A 34 -20.56 -9.93 31.92
CA ASP A 34 -19.31 -10.47 31.36
C ASP A 34 -19.29 -10.40 29.83
N ALA A 35 -20.38 -10.77 29.16
CA ALA A 35 -20.50 -10.67 27.70
C ALA A 35 -20.33 -9.24 27.15
N ILE A 36 -20.78 -8.22 27.91
CA ILE A 36 -20.62 -6.81 27.51
C ILE A 36 -19.16 -6.39 27.69
N ALA A 37 -18.51 -6.82 28.76
CA ALA A 37 -17.10 -6.54 29.00
C ALA A 37 -16.23 -7.16 27.89
N ASP A 38 -16.48 -8.42 27.52
CA ASP A 38 -15.77 -9.11 26.44
C ASP A 38 -15.95 -8.41 25.08
N GLU A 39 -17.18 -7.96 24.77
CA GLU A 39 -17.43 -7.22 23.52
C GLU A 39 -16.70 -5.87 23.49
N ILE A 40 -16.62 -5.16 24.62
CA ILE A 40 -15.85 -3.91 24.75
C ILE A 40 -14.36 -4.17 24.52
N PHE A 41 -13.79 -5.22 25.13
CA PHE A 41 -12.38 -5.57 24.91
C PHE A 41 -12.10 -5.88 23.44
N ARG A 42 -12.94 -6.70 22.82
CA ARG A 42 -12.81 -7.05 21.39
C ARG A 42 -12.87 -5.82 20.48
N LEU A 43 -13.80 -4.90 20.74
CA LEU A 43 -13.96 -3.69 19.91
C LEU A 43 -12.81 -2.70 20.09
N ARG A 44 -12.21 -2.61 21.29
CA ARG A 44 -11.01 -1.77 21.53
C ARG A 44 -9.81 -2.31 20.78
N ASP A 45 -9.57 -3.63 20.87
CA ASP A 45 -8.49 -4.31 20.16
C ASP A 45 -8.63 -4.12 18.63
N GLN A 46 -9.85 -4.29 18.11
CA GLN A 46 -10.15 -4.08 16.70
C GLN A 46 -9.90 -2.63 16.25
N LYS A 47 -10.22 -1.64 17.09
CA LYS A 47 -9.97 -0.22 16.80
C LYS A 47 -8.47 0.07 16.74
N GLU A 48 -7.71 -0.37 17.73
CA GLU A 48 -6.25 -0.19 17.80
C GLU A 48 -5.56 -0.82 16.60
N GLN A 49 -5.92 -2.06 16.25
CA GLN A 49 -5.37 -2.74 15.09
C GLN A 49 -5.67 -1.99 13.79
N SER A 50 -6.89 -1.46 13.63
CA SER A 50 -7.28 -0.68 12.45
C SER A 50 -6.49 0.63 12.33
N GLU A 51 -6.23 1.31 13.44
CA GLU A 51 -5.42 2.54 13.48
C GLU A 51 -3.97 2.24 13.10
N LEU A 52 -3.35 1.22 13.71
CA LEU A 52 -2.00 0.78 13.37
C LEU A 52 -1.86 0.40 11.90
N ASP A 53 -2.82 -0.36 11.36
CA ASP A 53 -2.81 -0.75 9.96
C ASP A 53 -3.04 0.44 9.02
N SER A 54 -3.85 1.43 9.42
CA SER A 54 -4.00 2.67 8.65
C SER A 54 -2.71 3.48 8.59
N HIS A 55 -2.01 3.65 9.72
CA HIS A 55 -0.75 4.38 9.76
C HIS A 55 0.32 3.68 8.91
N ARG A 56 0.46 2.36 9.01
CA ARG A 56 1.38 1.59 8.16
C ARG A 56 1.06 1.74 6.68
N ARG A 57 -0.22 1.68 6.30
CA ARG A 57 -0.64 1.89 4.91
C ARG A 57 -0.31 3.30 4.43
N GLU A 58 -0.57 4.31 5.25
CA GLU A 58 -0.28 5.71 4.93
C GLU A 58 1.22 5.96 4.71
N GLU A 59 2.09 5.44 5.59
CA GLU A 59 3.54 5.53 5.43
C GLU A 59 4.02 4.88 4.12
N VAL A 60 3.51 3.69 3.80
CA VAL A 60 3.85 2.99 2.54
C VAL A 60 3.37 3.79 1.33
N MET A 61 2.15 4.34 1.37
CA MET A 61 1.61 5.15 0.27
C MET A 61 2.40 6.45 0.08
N ASN A 62 2.80 7.11 1.16
CA ASN A 62 3.67 8.28 1.10
C ASN A 62 5.02 7.93 0.48
N ARG A 63 5.61 6.79 0.85
CA ARG A 63 6.87 6.33 0.26
C ARG A 63 6.73 6.02 -1.23
N ILE A 64 5.63 5.40 -1.66
CA ILE A 64 5.36 5.15 -3.08
C ILE A 64 5.27 6.48 -3.84
N LYS A 65 4.55 7.46 -3.29
CA LYS A 65 4.42 8.78 -3.90
C LYS A 65 5.77 9.50 -4.02
N GLU A 66 6.59 9.50 -2.96
CA GLU A 66 7.95 10.04 -3.00
C GLU A 66 8.80 9.41 -4.12
N LEU A 67 8.73 8.09 -4.28
CA LEU A 67 9.47 7.38 -5.32
C LEU A 67 8.95 7.71 -6.72
N GLN A 68 7.63 7.84 -6.89
CA GLN A 68 7.03 8.27 -8.15
C GLN A 68 7.46 9.69 -8.53
N ASP A 69 7.40 10.62 -7.58
CA ASP A 69 7.83 12.01 -7.79
C ASP A 69 9.33 12.08 -8.10
N PHE A 70 10.15 11.28 -7.42
CA PHE A 70 11.59 11.17 -7.70
C PHE A 70 11.87 10.68 -9.12
N ILE A 71 11.18 9.62 -9.58
CA ILE A 71 11.32 9.08 -10.93
C ILE A 71 10.85 10.09 -11.97
N ALA A 72 9.70 10.73 -11.74
CA ALA A 72 9.13 11.72 -12.66
C ALA A 72 9.99 12.99 -12.78
N GLY A 73 10.75 13.34 -11.74
CA GLY A 73 11.69 14.46 -11.76
C GLY A 73 13.03 14.18 -12.46
N GLN A 74 13.30 12.93 -12.87
CA GLN A 74 14.52 12.61 -13.62
C GLN A 74 14.37 13.02 -15.09
N GLU A 75 15.42 13.60 -15.66
CA GLU A 75 15.51 13.82 -17.10
C GLU A 75 15.64 12.47 -17.80
N THR A 76 14.57 12.04 -18.48
CA THR A 76 14.55 10.76 -19.24
C THR A 76 15.07 10.92 -20.66
N ASP A 77 15.23 12.16 -21.12
CA ASP A 77 15.63 12.45 -22.48
C ASP A 77 17.13 12.22 -22.65
N ILE A 78 17.48 11.20 -23.43
CA ILE A 78 18.86 10.95 -23.85
C ILE A 78 19.15 11.90 -25.02
N THR A 79 19.50 13.14 -24.70
CA THR A 79 19.79 14.19 -25.71
C THR A 79 21.17 14.03 -26.37
N LYS A 80 22.05 13.23 -25.77
CA LYS A 80 23.41 12.96 -26.25
C LYS A 80 23.78 11.50 -26.06
N PHE A 81 24.60 11.00 -26.96
CA PHE A 81 25.21 9.68 -26.82
C PHE A 81 26.13 9.64 -25.59
N ASP A 82 25.91 8.66 -24.72
CA ASP A 82 26.75 8.37 -23.55
C ASP A 82 27.21 6.91 -23.64
N GLU A 83 28.52 6.72 -23.86
CA GLU A 83 29.12 5.38 -24.03
C GLU A 83 29.00 4.52 -22.76
N ALA A 84 29.10 5.12 -21.57
CA ALA A 84 28.98 4.38 -20.32
C ALA A 84 27.54 3.92 -20.09
N LEU A 85 26.55 4.74 -20.46
CA LEU A 85 25.14 4.37 -20.41
C LEU A 85 24.83 3.24 -21.42
N VAL A 86 25.33 3.34 -22.64
CA VAL A 86 25.14 2.31 -23.68
C VAL A 86 25.69 0.96 -23.23
N LYS A 87 26.90 0.92 -22.63
CA LYS A 87 27.48 -0.31 -22.06
C LYS A 87 26.69 -0.89 -20.88
N LYS A 88 25.95 -0.05 -20.16
CA LYS A 88 25.07 -0.51 -19.07
C LYS A 88 23.80 -1.14 -19.63
N LEU A 89 23.24 -0.58 -20.70
CA LEU A 89 21.92 -0.96 -21.24
C LEU A 89 21.96 -2.10 -22.25
N ILE A 90 23.00 -2.15 -23.10
CA ILE A 90 23.12 -3.16 -24.16
C ILE A 90 23.75 -4.44 -23.58
N GLU A 91 23.15 -5.58 -23.88
CA GLU A 91 23.70 -6.91 -23.64
C GLU A 91 24.60 -7.32 -24.81
N LYS A 92 24.08 -7.26 -26.03
CA LYS A 92 24.80 -7.66 -27.25
C LYS A 92 24.25 -6.95 -28.48
N ILE A 93 25.12 -6.76 -29.48
CA ILE A 93 24.75 -6.34 -30.83
C ILE A 93 25.14 -7.47 -31.81
N SER A 94 24.20 -7.91 -32.63
CA SER A 94 24.42 -8.90 -33.70
C SER A 94 24.29 -8.22 -35.05
N VAL A 95 25.28 -8.41 -35.94
CA VAL A 95 25.34 -7.76 -37.25
C VAL A 95 25.05 -8.78 -38.35
N PHE A 96 24.13 -8.44 -39.25
CA PHE A 96 23.76 -9.24 -40.41
C PHE A 96 24.06 -8.48 -41.71
N ALA A 97 23.70 -9.05 -42.85
CA ALA A 97 24.00 -8.46 -44.16
C ALA A 97 23.12 -7.23 -44.47
N ASP A 98 21.89 -7.21 -43.96
CA ASP A 98 20.82 -6.25 -44.29
C ASP A 98 20.26 -5.50 -43.06
N HIS A 99 20.64 -5.92 -41.85
CA HIS A 99 20.16 -5.31 -40.61
C HIS A 99 21.14 -5.56 -39.45
N PHE A 100 20.84 -4.94 -38.31
CA PHE A 100 21.47 -5.26 -37.04
C PHE A 100 20.42 -5.41 -35.95
N THR A 101 20.67 -6.36 -35.05
CA THR A 101 19.83 -6.64 -33.88
C THR A 101 20.54 -6.15 -32.63
N VAL A 102 19.87 -5.31 -31.84
CA VAL A 102 20.34 -4.81 -30.55
C VAL A 102 19.54 -5.48 -29.44
N GLU A 103 20.21 -6.24 -28.58
CA GLU A 103 19.65 -6.89 -27.40
C GLU A 103 19.99 -6.06 -26.16
N PHE A 104 18.96 -5.59 -25.45
CA PHE A 104 19.10 -4.86 -24.19
C PHE A 104 19.09 -5.83 -23.01
N LYS A 105 19.75 -5.46 -21.91
CA LYS A 105 19.75 -6.25 -20.66
C LYS A 105 18.37 -6.39 -20.03
N SER A 106 17.43 -5.52 -20.40
CA SER A 106 16.02 -5.64 -20.04
C SER A 106 15.29 -6.78 -20.76
N GLY A 107 15.92 -7.43 -21.74
CA GLY A 107 15.31 -8.42 -22.63
C GLY A 107 14.60 -7.81 -23.85
N ILE A 108 14.57 -6.48 -23.97
CA ILE A 108 14.06 -5.81 -25.17
C ILE A 108 15.02 -6.08 -26.33
N THR A 109 14.47 -6.43 -27.49
CA THR A 109 15.23 -6.62 -28.73
C THR A 109 14.71 -5.65 -29.78
N ILE A 110 15.62 -4.97 -30.48
CA ILE A 110 15.28 -4.02 -31.55
C ILE A 110 16.07 -4.42 -32.80
N ASP A 111 15.36 -4.62 -33.89
CA ASP A 111 15.96 -4.78 -35.22
C ASP A 111 15.96 -3.45 -35.95
N ILE A 112 17.11 -3.12 -36.55
CA ILE A 112 17.30 -1.88 -37.29
C ILE A 112 17.81 -2.24 -38.69
N GLU A 113 17.00 -1.90 -39.68
CA GLU A 113 17.34 -2.06 -41.10
C GLU A 113 18.49 -1.11 -41.48
N ALA A 114 19.37 -1.60 -42.36
CA ALA A 114 20.56 -0.86 -42.82
C ALA A 114 20.25 0.24 -43.85
#